data_AF-A0A959BYS2-F1
#
_entry.id   AF-A0A959BYS2-F1
#
_cell.length_a   1.000
_cell.length_b   1.000
_cell.length_c   1.000
_cell.angle_alpha   90.00
_cell.angle_beta   90.00
_cell.angle_gamma   90.00
#
_symmetry.space_group_name_H-M   'P 1'
#
loop_
_entity.id
_entity.type
_entity.pdbx_description
1 polymer ?
#
loop_
_entity_poly.entity_id
_entity_poly.type
_entity_poly.pdbx_seq_one_letter_code
_entity_poly.pdbx_strand_id
1 'polypeptide(L)'
;MYKLDRTVFRRQTTEEADERLAYWLSQPLRERLRAAKQLITRAWGLSPEAIPRMQKGLFKARRRMRNEIFFQDFLEFIQALQQNGVEYLLVGGYAVILYGYMRTTGDLDIWVNRPEKITGSW
;
A
#
# COMPACT_ATOMS: atom_id res chain seq x y z
N MET A 1 9.67 14.07 13.51
CA MET A 1 9.30 13.30 12.31
C MET A 1 8.81 11.93 12.76
N TYR A 2 7.56 11.57 12.47
CA TYR A 2 6.99 10.28 12.85
C TYR A 2 7.60 9.17 11.97
N LYS A 3 7.94 8.02 12.56
CA LYS A 3 8.53 6.89 11.84
C LYS A 3 7.64 5.67 11.99
N LEU A 4 7.52 4.91 10.92
CA LEU A 4 6.75 3.67 10.89
C LEU A 4 7.48 2.58 11.69
N ASP A 5 6.86 2.10 12.77
CA ASP A 5 7.21 0.87 13.47
C ASP A 5 6.72 -0.33 12.65
N ARG A 6 7.67 -0.93 11.93
CA ARG A 6 7.42 -2.10 11.08
C ARG A 6 7.19 -3.39 11.88
N THR A 7 7.48 -3.41 13.18
CA THR A 7 7.31 -4.60 14.01
C THR A 7 5.83 -4.88 14.36
N VAL A 8 4.98 -3.85 14.27
CA VAL A 8 3.53 -3.93 14.51
C VAL A 8 2.81 -4.82 13.49
N PHE A 9 3.33 -4.90 12.26
CA PHE A 9 2.77 -5.71 11.18
C PHE A 9 3.64 -6.94 10.95
N ARG A 10 3.58 -7.89 11.88
CA ARG A 10 4.19 -9.21 11.67
C ARG A 10 3.53 -9.87 10.46
N ARG A 11 4.35 -10.50 9.60
CA ARG A 11 3.88 -11.36 8.51
C ARG A 11 2.97 -12.47 9.07
N GLN A 12 1.77 -12.59 8.50
CA GLN A 12 0.79 -13.62 8.84
C GLN A 12 0.70 -14.66 7.72
N THR A 13 0.20 -15.86 8.01
CA THR A 13 -0.20 -16.83 6.97
C THR A 13 -1.51 -16.40 6.30
N THR A 14 -1.85 -17.03 5.16
CA THR A 14 -3.11 -16.81 4.45
C THR A 14 -4.32 -17.13 5.34
N GLU A 15 -4.25 -18.25 6.05
CA GLU A 15 -5.31 -18.74 6.94
C GLU A 15 -5.50 -17.80 8.13
N GLU A 16 -4.39 -17.35 8.75
CA GLU A 16 -4.42 -16.38 9.87
C GLU A 16 -4.99 -15.01 9.47
N ALA A 17 -4.85 -14.63 8.20
CA ALA A 17 -5.41 -13.39 7.67
C ALA A 17 -6.92 -13.54 7.39
N ASP A 18 -7.33 -14.66 6.80
CA ASP A 18 -8.72 -14.97 6.47
C ASP A 18 -9.60 -15.15 7.71
N GLU A 19 -9.10 -15.81 8.75
CA GLU A 19 -9.82 -15.94 10.03
C GLU A 19 -10.12 -14.57 10.66
N ARG A 20 -9.21 -13.61 10.50
CA ARG A 20 -9.41 -12.24 10.99
C ARG A 20 -10.38 -11.46 10.13
N LEU A 21 -10.46 -11.74 8.82
CA LEU A 21 -11.37 -11.05 7.91
C LEU A 21 -12.83 -11.29 8.30
N ALA A 22 -13.23 -12.54 8.51
CA ALA A 22 -14.60 -12.89 8.90
C ALA A 22 -14.99 -12.21 10.23
N TYR A 23 -14.08 -12.24 11.22
CA TYR A 23 -14.27 -11.54 12.48
C TYR A 23 -14.50 -10.03 12.26
N TRP A 24 -13.62 -9.34 11.53
CA TRP A 24 -13.74 -7.89 11.34
C TRP A 24 -14.95 -7.48 10.51
N LEU A 25 -15.39 -8.31 9.55
CA LEU A 25 -16.61 -8.06 8.79
C LEU A 25 -17.87 -8.19 9.65
N SER A 26 -17.86 -9.03 10.67
CA SER A 26 -18.95 -9.13 11.65
C SER A 26 -19.03 -7.94 12.63
N GLN A 27 -17.97 -7.13 12.73
CA GLN A 27 -17.94 -5.99 13.66
C GLN A 27 -18.66 -4.76 13.08
N PRO A 28 -19.33 -3.95 13.91
CA PRO A 28 -19.89 -2.67 13.48
C PRO A 28 -18.83 -1.72 12.89
N LEU A 29 -19.22 -0.88 11.93
CA LEU A 29 -18.32 0.08 11.28
C LEU A 29 -17.53 0.93 12.28
N ARG A 30 -18.17 1.36 13.38
CA ARG A 30 -17.51 2.13 14.45
C ARG A 30 -16.33 1.40 15.09
N GLU A 31 -16.45 0.09 15.32
CA GLU A 31 -15.39 -0.70 15.96
C GLU A 31 -14.26 -0.96 14.98
N ARG A 32 -14.58 -1.22 13.72
CA ARG A 32 -13.58 -1.31 12.64
C ARG A 32 -12.78 -0.03 12.51
N LEU A 33 -13.44 1.14 12.58
CA LEU A 33 -12.76 2.45 12.55
C LEU A 33 -11.88 2.69 13.79
N ARG A 34 -12.33 2.29 14.98
CA ARG A 34 -11.51 2.36 16.20
C ARG A 34 -10.28 1.46 16.12
N ALA A 35 -10.45 0.23 15.64
CA ALA A 35 -9.34 -0.69 15.44
C ALA A 35 -8.33 -0.15 14.42
N ALA A 36 -8.80 0.35 13.27
CA ALA A 36 -7.94 0.98 12.27
C ALA A 36 -7.18 2.18 12.85
N LYS A 37 -7.85 3.05 13.62
CA LYS A 37 -7.22 4.17 14.32
C LYS A 37 -6.12 3.68 15.27
N GLN A 38 -6.38 2.67 16.09
CA GLN A 38 -5.38 2.12 17.02
C GLN A 38 -4.17 1.52 16.28
N LEU A 39 -4.41 0.76 15.21
CA LEU A 39 -3.34 0.18 14.40
C LEU A 39 -2.47 1.26 13.76
N ILE A 40 -3.07 2.29 13.17
CA ILE A 40 -2.35 3.42 12.58
C ILE A 40 -1.55 4.17 13.65
N THR A 41 -2.16 4.42 14.81
CA THR A 41 -1.50 5.09 15.94
C THR A 41 -0.27 4.30 16.39
N ARG A 42 -0.39 2.98 16.57
CA ARG A 42 0.74 2.11 16.93
C ARG A 42 1.80 2.08 15.84
N ALA A 43 1.39 1.87 14.59
CA ALA A 43 2.27 1.82 13.43
C ALA A 43 3.15 3.07 13.31
N TRP A 44 2.63 4.25 13.63
CA TRP A 44 3.38 5.51 13.48
C TRP A 44 3.97 6.04 14.80
N GLY A 45 3.88 5.25 15.89
CA GLY A 45 4.31 5.68 17.22
C GLY A 45 3.59 6.94 17.70
N LEU A 46 2.33 7.13 17.30
CA LEU A 46 1.51 8.28 17.70
C LEU A 46 0.95 8.06 19.10
N SER A 47 0.78 9.14 19.87
CA SER A 47 -0.08 9.11 21.06
C SER A 47 -1.55 9.12 20.61
N PRO A 48 -2.45 8.33 21.23
CA PRO A 48 -3.88 8.35 20.93
C PRO A 48 -4.54 9.73 21.10
N GLU A 49 -3.96 10.57 21.95
CA GLU A 49 -4.39 11.93 22.29
C GLU A 49 -3.81 12.99 21.33
N ALA A 50 -2.67 12.69 20.69
CA ALA A 50 -1.91 13.62 19.87
C ALA A 50 -1.93 13.28 18.36
N ILE A 51 -3.07 12.79 17.86
CA ILE A 51 -3.21 12.45 16.43
C ILE A 51 -3.12 13.74 15.60
N PRO A 52 -2.14 13.85 14.68
CA PRO A 52 -1.98 15.04 13.86
C PRO A 52 -3.26 15.35 13.08
N ARG A 53 -3.71 16.60 13.12
CA ARG A 53 -4.82 17.03 12.28
C ARG A 53 -4.41 16.93 10.81
N MET A 54 -5.33 16.45 9.98
CA MET A 54 -5.14 16.39 8.53
C MET A 54 -4.80 17.79 8.00
N GLN A 55 -3.60 17.95 7.43
CA GLN A 55 -3.17 19.20 6.84
C GLN A 55 -3.86 19.40 5.49
N LYS A 56 -5.01 20.09 5.50
CA LYS A 56 -5.83 20.35 4.30
C LYS A 56 -5.08 21.10 3.19
N GLY A 57 -4.00 21.82 3.52
CA GLY A 57 -3.16 22.55 2.57
C GLY A 57 -2.37 21.65 1.61
N LEU A 58 -1.99 20.45 2.05
CA LEU A 58 -1.25 19.48 1.22
C LEU A 58 -2.07 19.04 -0.01
N PHE A 59 -3.39 19.01 0.13
CA PHE A 59 -4.32 18.67 -0.95
C PHE A 59 -4.68 19.86 -1.86
N LYS A 60 -4.32 21.10 -1.50
CA LYS A 60 -4.53 22.28 -2.37
C LYS A 60 -3.40 22.50 -3.38
N ALA A 61 -2.20 21.96 -3.12
CA ALA A 61 -1.05 22.03 -4.05
C ALA A 61 -1.25 21.25 -5.38
N ARG A 62 -2.42 20.60 -5.55
CA ARG A 62 -2.80 19.67 -6.63
C ARG A 62 -2.68 20.17 -8.07
N ARG A 63 -2.48 21.47 -8.34
CA ARG A 63 -2.40 21.97 -9.74
C ARG A 63 -1.02 21.71 -10.40
N ARG A 64 0.00 21.30 -9.64
CA ARG A 64 1.37 21.07 -10.13
C ARG A 64 1.84 19.61 -10.08
N MET A 65 0.93 18.62 -9.98
CA MET A 65 1.32 17.21 -9.78
C MET A 65 1.29 16.33 -11.03
N ARG A 66 1.01 16.83 -12.24
CA ARG A 66 0.99 15.98 -13.45
C ARG A 66 2.32 15.27 -13.74
N ASN A 67 3.45 15.83 -13.32
CA ASN A 67 4.77 15.24 -13.53
C ASN A 67 5.32 14.49 -12.30
N GLU A 68 4.63 14.52 -11.14
CA GLU A 68 5.09 13.87 -9.89
C GLU A 68 4.33 12.56 -9.58
N ILE A 69 3.18 12.35 -10.25
CA ILE A 69 2.31 11.18 -10.00
C ILE A 69 2.88 9.91 -10.64
N PHE A 70 3.65 10.05 -11.71
CA PHE A 70 4.32 8.94 -12.38
C PHE A 70 5.80 9.01 -12.02
N PHE A 71 6.20 8.21 -11.03
CA PHE A 71 7.60 8.07 -10.69
C PHE A 71 8.32 7.34 -11.83
N GLN A 72 9.38 7.96 -12.35
CA GLN A 72 10.08 7.49 -13.54
C GLN A 72 10.69 6.09 -13.32
N ASP A 73 11.17 5.81 -12.13
CA ASP A 73 11.68 4.50 -11.69
C ASP A 73 10.63 3.38 -11.77
N PHE A 74 9.36 3.66 -11.44
CA PHE A 74 8.28 2.68 -11.57
C PHE A 74 7.99 2.35 -13.02
N LEU A 75 8.03 3.35 -13.92
CA LEU A 75 7.88 3.12 -15.35
C LEU A 75 9.05 2.33 -15.93
N GLU A 76 10.29 2.64 -15.52
CA GLU A 76 11.49 1.91 -15.91
C GLU A 76 11.44 0.45 -15.43
N PHE A 77 10.96 0.20 -14.21
CA PHE A 77 10.79 -1.16 -13.70
C PHE A 77 9.76 -1.95 -14.52
N ILE A 78 8.59 -1.36 -14.81
CA ILE A 78 7.56 -1.99 -15.65
C ILE A 78 8.09 -2.28 -17.06
N GLN A 79 8.85 -1.36 -17.65
CA GLN A 79 9.49 -1.56 -18.95
C GLN A 79 10.51 -2.71 -18.90
N ALA A 80 11.31 -2.80 -17.83
CA ALA A 80 12.27 -3.89 -17.66
C ALA A 80 11.57 -5.26 -17.58
N LEU A 81 10.43 -5.37 -16.87
CA LEU A 81 9.63 -6.59 -16.84
C LEU A 81 9.13 -6.97 -18.24
N GLN A 82 8.61 -6.01 -19.00
CA GLN A 82 8.13 -6.23 -20.37
C GLN A 82 9.26 -6.67 -21.31
N GLN A 83 10.43 -6.03 -21.24
CA GLN A 83 11.60 -6.37 -22.07
C GLN A 83 12.13 -7.77 -21.78
N ASN A 84 11.99 -8.25 -20.54
CA ASN A 84 12.40 -9.60 -20.14
C ASN A 84 11.28 -10.65 -20.31
N GLY A 85 10.14 -10.28 -20.91
CA GLY A 85 9.02 -11.21 -21.13
C GLY A 85 8.40 -11.73 -19.83
N VAL A 86 8.50 -10.99 -18.74
CA VAL A 86 7.93 -11.37 -17.45
C VAL A 86 6.42 -11.19 -17.50
N GLU A 87 5.67 -12.22 -17.17
CA GLU A 87 4.22 -12.13 -16.98
C GLU A 87 3.91 -11.52 -15.61
N TYR A 88 3.20 -10.39 -15.60
CA TYR A 88 2.85 -9.69 -14.36
C TYR A 88 1.46 -9.05 -14.43
N LEU A 89 0.91 -8.78 -13.24
CA LEU A 89 -0.31 -8.01 -13.04
C LEU A 89 -0.02 -6.83 -12.10
N LEU A 90 -0.25 -5.62 -12.59
CA LEU A 90 -0.15 -4.39 -11.79
C LEU A 90 -1.41 -4.23 -10.94
N VAL A 91 -1.24 -4.03 -9.62
CA VAL A 91 -2.34 -3.89 -8.67
C VAL A 91 -2.14 -2.66 -7.77
N GLY A 92 -3.03 -2.50 -6.78
CA GLY A 92 -2.86 -1.51 -5.73
C GLY A 92 -3.02 -0.07 -6.19
N GLY A 93 -2.28 0.82 -5.52
CA GLY A 93 -2.44 2.26 -5.63
C GLY A 93 -2.10 2.84 -6.98
N TYR A 94 -1.07 2.29 -7.62
CA TYR A 94 -0.55 2.76 -8.90
C TYR A 94 -1.47 2.35 -10.07
N ALA A 95 -2.06 1.16 -10.03
CA ALA A 95 -3.10 0.74 -10.99
C ALA A 95 -4.29 1.72 -10.98
N VAL A 96 -4.76 2.11 -9.80
CA VAL A 96 -5.89 3.03 -9.63
C VAL A 96 -5.61 4.43 -10.22
N ILE A 97 -4.36 4.89 -10.13
CA ILE A 97 -3.92 6.15 -10.74
C ILE A 97 -4.02 6.07 -12.27
N LEU A 98 -3.53 4.98 -12.88
CA LEU A 98 -3.58 4.78 -14.33
C LEU A 98 -5.01 4.74 -14.88
N TYR A 99 -5.94 4.14 -14.13
CA TYR A 99 -7.33 3.94 -14.56
C TYR A 99 -8.33 5.00 -14.03
N GLY A 100 -7.83 6.14 -13.53
CA GLY A 100 -8.63 7.38 -13.49
C GLY A 100 -8.97 7.94 -12.11
N TYR A 101 -8.48 7.36 -11.00
CA TYR A 101 -8.67 7.97 -9.68
C TYR A 101 -7.35 8.53 -9.13
N MET A 102 -7.20 9.85 -9.21
CA MET A 102 -6.01 10.53 -8.69
C MET A 102 -5.90 10.38 -7.18
N ARG A 103 -4.89 9.62 -6.75
CA ARG A 103 -4.44 9.48 -5.36
C ARG A 103 -2.93 9.56 -5.28
N THR A 104 -2.41 9.78 -4.09
CA THR A 104 -0.97 9.66 -3.81
C THR A 104 -0.67 8.23 -3.39
N THR A 105 0.35 7.61 -4.00
CA THR A 105 0.91 6.32 -3.60
C THR A 105 2.43 6.46 -3.65
N GLY A 106 3.15 5.80 -2.74
CA GLY A 106 4.63 5.88 -2.69
C GLY A 106 5.29 4.54 -2.99
N ASP A 107 4.49 3.58 -3.44
CA ASP A 107 4.79 2.17 -3.60
C ASP A 107 4.18 1.65 -4.91
N LEU A 108 4.73 0.53 -5.39
CA LEU A 108 4.32 -0.18 -6.59
C LEU A 108 4.03 -1.63 -6.22
N ASP A 109 2.77 -2.05 -6.36
CA ASP A 109 2.35 -3.42 -6.07
C ASP A 109 2.19 -4.21 -7.38
N ILE A 110 2.98 -5.27 -7.55
CA ILE A 110 2.96 -6.13 -8.75
C ILE A 110 2.90 -7.59 -8.32
N TRP A 111 2.02 -8.35 -8.96
CA TRP A 111 2.06 -9.82 -8.93
C TRP A 111 2.81 -10.33 -10.15
N VAL A 112 3.74 -11.26 -9.92
CA VAL A 112 4.54 -11.86 -10.99
C VAL A 112 4.18 -13.33 -11.08
N ASN A 113 3.97 -13.83 -12.31
CA ASN A 113 3.77 -15.26 -12.52
C ASN A 113 5.07 -16.00 -12.19
N ARG A 114 5.02 -16.94 -11.25
CA ARG A 114 6.19 -17.74 -10.88
C ARG A 114 6.42 -18.80 -11.96
N PRO A 115 7.63 -18.92 -12.53
CA PRO A 115 7.93 -20.02 -13.44
C PRO A 115 7.86 -21.37 -12.71
N GLU A 116 7.38 -22.42 -13.40
CA GLU A 116 7.26 -23.78 -12.86
C GLU A 116 8.60 -24.36 -12.36
N LYS A 117 9.73 -23.90 -12.92
CA LYS A 117 11.08 -24.27 -12.49
C LYS A 117 11.85 -23.05 -12.03
N ILE A 118 12.30 -23.07 -10.77
CA ILE A 118 13.28 -22.13 -10.25
C ILE A 118 14.67 -22.71 -10.60
N THR A 119 15.34 -22.16 -11.60
CA THR A 119 16.64 -22.65 -12.09
C THR A 119 17.85 -22.00 -11.41
N GLY A 120 17.71 -21.50 -10.18
CA GLY A 120 18.80 -20.89 -9.42
C GLY A 120 18.72 -21.28 -7.95
N SER A 121 19.85 -21.68 -7.37
CA SER A 121 20.04 -21.73 -5.91
C SER A 121 20.25 -20.30 -5.41
N TRP A 122 19.44 -19.89 -4.42
CA TRP A 122 19.56 -18.60 -3.73
C TRP A 122 20.79 -18.54 -2.83
#